data_AF-A0A6A1WR89-F1
#
_entry.id   AF-A0A6A1WR89-F1
#
_cell.length_a   1.000
_cell.length_b   1.000
_cell.length_c   1.000
_cell.angle_alpha   90.00
_cell.angle_beta   90.00
_cell.angle_gamma   90.00
#
_symmetry.space_group_name_H-M   'P 1'
#
loop_
_entity.id
_entity.type
_entity.pdbx_description
1 polymer ?
#
loop_
_entity_poly.entity_id
_entity_poly.type
_entity_poly.pdbx_seq_one_letter_code
_entity_poly.pdbx_strand_id
1 'polypeptide(L)'
;MQALSGYGVAKVLESGHPNFKEGALVWGITRWEEYSLLTETDALFKIQHTDVPLSYYTGILVTSSERLISEKHSITSLSISVDGKFFIVNLNSQEIHMWDVAGKWETPLNYMGHKQDK
;
A
#
# COMPACT_ATOMS: atom_id res chain seq x y z
N MET A 1 -20.10 -12.60 -3.79
CA MET A 1 -19.01 -11.69 -4.18
C MET A 1 -17.71 -12.36 -3.80
N GLN A 2 -16.72 -12.43 -4.67
CA GLN A 2 -15.43 -13.08 -4.35
C GLN A 2 -14.51 -12.03 -3.70
N ALA A 3 -13.91 -12.36 -2.56
CA ALA A 3 -12.96 -11.46 -1.90
C ALA A 3 -11.73 -11.26 -2.78
N LEU A 4 -11.25 -10.02 -2.85
CA LEU A 4 -10.01 -9.68 -3.54
C LEU A 4 -8.82 -10.15 -2.68
N SER A 5 -7.81 -10.74 -3.31
CA SER A 5 -6.55 -11.09 -2.63
C SER A 5 -5.50 -10.01 -2.88
N GLY A 6 -4.74 -9.66 -1.86
CA GLY A 6 -3.67 -8.66 -1.95
C GLY A 6 -2.81 -8.63 -0.69
N TYR A 7 -1.77 -7.80 -0.69
CA TYR A 7 -1.03 -7.56 0.55
C TYR A 7 -1.93 -6.90 1.59
N GLY A 8 -1.81 -7.33 2.84
CA GLY A 8 -2.61 -6.79 3.93
C GLY A 8 -2.05 -7.19 5.29
N VAL A 9 -2.63 -6.58 6.32
CA VAL A 9 -2.39 -6.93 7.72
C VAL A 9 -3.62 -7.63 8.26
N ALA A 10 -3.42 -8.71 9.00
CA ALA A 10 -4.50 -9.45 9.63
C ALA A 10 -4.14 -9.81 11.07
N LYS A 11 -5.18 -10.00 11.89
CA LYS A 11 -5.05 -10.60 13.22
C LYS A 11 -5.43 -12.07 13.12
N VAL A 12 -4.60 -12.94 13.66
CA VAL A 12 -4.90 -14.37 13.76
C VAL A 12 -5.98 -14.56 14.81
N LEU A 13 -7.12 -15.10 14.39
CA LEU A 13 -8.20 -15.50 15.31
C LEU A 13 -8.03 -16.94 15.76
N GLU A 14 -7.63 -17.81 14.85
CA GLU A 14 -7.36 -19.22 15.11
C GLU A 14 -6.32 -19.70 14.10
N SER A 15 -5.47 -20.67 14.47
CA SER A 15 -4.53 -21.27 13.54
C SER A 15 -4.12 -22.68 13.96
N GLY A 16 -4.05 -23.59 13.00
CA GLY A 16 -3.39 -24.89 13.15
C GLY A 16 -1.87 -24.84 12.87
N HIS A 17 -1.33 -23.69 12.46
CA HIS A 17 0.07 -23.55 12.10
C HIS A 17 0.92 -23.16 13.33
N PRO A 18 2.02 -23.86 13.66
CA PRO A 18 2.75 -23.68 14.92
C PRO A 18 3.35 -22.27 15.12
N ASN A 19 3.61 -21.55 14.03
CA ASN A 19 4.20 -20.20 14.08
C ASN A 19 3.16 -19.07 14.26
N PHE A 20 1.87 -19.35 14.07
CA PHE A 20 0.81 -18.36 14.15
C PHE A 20 -0.09 -18.68 15.34
N LYS A 21 -0.13 -17.78 16.33
CA LYS A 21 -0.95 -17.95 17.53
C LYS A 21 -2.10 -16.97 17.48
N GLU A 22 -3.23 -17.34 18.07
CA GLU A 22 -4.35 -16.43 18.28
C GLU A 22 -3.87 -15.11 18.89
N GLY A 23 -4.39 -14.00 18.37
CA GLY A 23 -4.01 -12.65 18.76
C GLY A 23 -2.77 -12.09 18.07
N ALA A 24 -1.96 -12.92 17.40
CA ALA A 24 -0.80 -12.43 16.66
C ALA A 24 -1.23 -11.57 15.46
N LEU A 25 -0.47 -10.52 15.19
CA LEU A 25 -0.59 -9.75 13.94
C LEU A 25 0.33 -10.36 12.88
N VAL A 26 -0.18 -10.47 11.67
CA VAL A 26 0.53 -10.99 10.51
C VAL A 26 0.37 -10.04 9.33
N TRP A 27 1.33 -10.07 8.42
CA TRP A 27 1.26 -9.37 7.14
C TRP A 27 1.67 -10.30 6.00
N GLY A 28 1.18 -10.04 4.80
CA GLY A 28 1.41 -10.91 3.64
C GLY A 28 0.22 -10.88 2.69
N ILE A 29 0.12 -11.89 1.84
CA ILE A 29 -1.06 -12.05 0.96
C ILE A 29 -2.26 -12.49 1.81
N THR A 30 -3.26 -11.62 1.89
CA THR A 30 -4.53 -11.86 2.58
C THR A 30 -5.71 -11.68 1.62
N ARG A 31 -6.90 -12.08 2.06
CA ARG A 31 -8.15 -11.72 1.40
C ARG A 31 -8.72 -10.48 2.08
N TRP A 32 -9.16 -9.51 1.28
CA TRP A 32 -9.69 -8.24 1.73
C TRP A 32 -11.18 -8.36 2.04
N GLU A 33 -11.46 -8.97 3.18
CA GLU A 33 -12.79 -9.14 3.79
C GLU A 33 -12.62 -9.19 5.32
N GLU A 34 -13.72 -9.15 6.08
CA GLU A 34 -13.66 -9.09 7.55
C GLU A 34 -13.01 -10.34 8.17
N TYR A 35 -13.28 -11.52 7.60
CA TYR A 35 -12.73 -12.80 8.03
C TYR A 35 -12.42 -13.70 6.85
N SER A 36 -11.27 -14.37 6.89
CA SER A 36 -10.86 -15.29 5.84
C SER A 36 -10.13 -16.49 6.43
N LEU A 37 -10.42 -17.67 5.88
CA LEU A 37 -9.58 -18.83 6.09
C LEU A 37 -8.41 -18.79 5.11
N LEU A 38 -7.19 -18.66 5.63
CA LEU A 38 -5.95 -18.69 4.85
C LEU A 38 -5.33 -20.08 4.97
N THR A 39 -5.35 -20.85 3.88
CA THR A 39 -4.73 -22.18 3.80
C THR A 39 -3.28 -22.11 3.32
N GLU A 40 -2.96 -21.14 2.47
CA GLU A 40 -1.61 -20.88 1.97
C GLU A 40 -0.91 -19.88 2.90
N THR A 41 -0.18 -20.40 3.89
CA THR A 41 0.46 -19.57 4.91
C THR A 41 1.90 -19.18 4.60
N ASP A 42 2.47 -19.69 3.49
CA ASP A 42 3.88 -19.48 3.14
C ASP A 42 4.20 -18.02 2.82
N ALA A 43 3.20 -17.26 2.39
CA ALA A 43 3.31 -15.82 2.12
C ALA A 43 2.91 -14.95 3.32
N LEU A 44 2.72 -15.52 4.52
CA LEU A 44 2.40 -14.79 5.75
C LEU A 44 3.62 -14.69 6.67
N PHE A 45 3.81 -13.50 7.21
CA PHE A 45 4.89 -13.17 8.12
C PHE A 45 4.30 -12.59 9.40
N LYS A 46 4.87 -12.94 10.56
CA LYS A 46 4.47 -12.36 11.83
C LYS A 46 5.00 -10.92 11.94
N ILE A 47 4.15 -9.98 12.34
CA ILE A 47 4.56 -8.63 12.69
C ILE A 47 5.20 -8.69 14.08
N GLN A 48 6.47 -8.29 14.18
CA GLN A 48 7.22 -8.26 15.44
C GLN A 48 7.26 -6.85 16.05
N HIS A 49 7.16 -5.81 15.21
CA HIS A 49 7.26 -4.40 15.61
C HIS A 49 5.91 -3.72 15.46
N THR A 50 5.25 -3.45 16.59
CA THR A 50 3.97 -2.74 16.69
C THR A 50 4.11 -1.35 17.28
N ASP A 51 5.34 -0.91 17.51
CA ASP A 51 5.73 0.45 17.89
C ASP A 51 5.62 1.44 16.72
N VAL A 52 5.45 0.93 15.49
CA VAL A 52 5.12 1.70 14.28
C VAL A 52 3.69 1.43 13.81
N PRO A 53 3.05 2.35 13.06
CA PRO A 53 1.70 2.15 12.54
C PRO A 53 1.60 0.89 11.65
N LEU A 54 0.52 0.11 11.81
CA LEU A 54 0.30 -1.13 11.03
C LEU A 54 0.19 -0.90 9.52
N SER A 55 -0.15 0.32 9.10
CA SER A 55 -0.18 0.71 7.68
C SER A 55 1.16 0.53 6.96
N TYR A 56 2.28 0.49 7.70
CA TYR A 56 3.61 0.19 7.14
C TYR A 56 3.69 -1.23 6.54
N TYR A 57 2.81 -2.14 6.97
CA TYR A 57 2.76 -3.53 6.52
C TYR A 57 1.64 -3.79 5.49
N THR A 58 0.75 -2.81 5.22
CA THR A 58 -0.40 -2.99 4.30
C THR A 58 -0.09 -2.73 2.81
N GLY A 59 1.17 -2.41 2.45
CA GLY A 59 1.64 -2.50 1.06
C GLY A 59 2.34 -1.26 0.49
N ILE A 60 3.20 -1.53 -0.51
CA ILE A 60 3.86 -0.65 -1.50
C ILE A 60 5.01 0.26 -1.04
N LEU A 61 5.73 -0.06 0.03
CA LEU A 61 7.08 0.50 0.26
C LEU A 61 8.04 -0.64 0.61
N VAL A 62 8.50 -1.39 -0.41
CA VAL A 62 9.69 -2.26 -0.31
C VAL A 62 10.96 -1.39 -0.36
N THR A 63 10.94 -0.23 0.28
CA THR A 63 12.09 0.66 0.40
C THR A 63 12.13 1.12 1.84
N SER A 64 13.22 0.82 2.55
CA SER A 64 13.54 1.36 3.87
C SER A 64 13.93 2.85 3.81
N SER A 65 13.31 3.59 2.90
CA SER A 65 13.64 4.97 2.58
C SER A 65 12.32 5.73 2.41
N GLU A 66 12.14 6.74 3.26
CA GLU A 66 11.07 7.70 3.13
C GLU A 66 11.49 8.76 2.10
N ARG A 67 10.59 9.06 1.16
CA ARG A 67 10.77 10.17 0.21
C ARG A 67 9.68 11.20 0.46
N LEU A 68 10.09 12.41 0.83
CA LEU A 68 9.20 13.56 0.88
C LEU A 68 9.11 14.18 -0.52
N ILE A 69 7.91 14.24 -1.08
CA ILE A 69 7.61 15.05 -2.27
C ILE A 69 6.78 16.26 -1.85
N SER A 70 7.14 17.42 -2.40
CA SER A 70 6.40 18.66 -2.19
C SER A 70 5.54 18.95 -3.41
N GLU A 71 4.25 19.13 -3.18
CA GLU A 71 3.29 19.54 -4.21
C GLU A 71 2.71 20.90 -3.87
N LYS A 72 2.52 21.74 -4.90
CA LYS A 72 1.98 23.10 -4.72
C LYS A 72 0.50 23.09 -4.36
N HIS A 73 -0.22 22.06 -4.80
CA HIS A 73 -1.66 21.90 -4.65
C HIS A 73 -1.99 20.63 -3.86
N SER A 74 -3.19 20.55 -3.28
CA SER A 74 -3.57 19.41 -2.45
C SER A 74 -3.71 18.15 -3.29
N ILE A 75 -3.09 17.06 -2.84
CA ILE A 75 -3.26 15.72 -3.42
C ILE A 75 -4.65 15.21 -3.05
N THR A 76 -5.42 14.82 -4.06
CA THR A 76 -6.78 14.27 -3.90
C THR A 76 -6.82 12.76 -4.08
N SER A 77 -5.88 12.18 -4.83
CA SER A 77 -5.70 10.74 -4.93
C SER A 77 -4.28 10.37 -5.35
N LEU A 78 -3.90 9.14 -5.06
CA LEU A 78 -2.58 8.56 -5.35
C LEU A 78 -2.78 7.18 -5.98
N SER A 79 -2.01 6.88 -7.03
CA SER A 79 -1.93 5.54 -7.63
C SER A 79 -0.48 5.17 -7.90
N ILE A 80 -0.14 3.90 -7.77
CA ILE A 80 1.20 3.38 -8.04
C ILE A 80 1.14 2.47 -9.27
N SER A 81 2.17 2.52 -10.12
CA SER A 81 2.28 1.67 -11.30
C SER A 81 2.40 0.19 -10.92
N VAL A 82 1.93 -0.70 -11.81
CA VAL A 82 1.98 -2.16 -11.58
C VAL A 82 3.41 -2.65 -11.36
N ASP A 83 4.39 -2.05 -12.03
CA ASP A 83 5.80 -2.39 -11.87
C ASP A 83 6.47 -1.73 -10.66
N GLY A 84 5.74 -0.94 -9.88
CA GLY A 84 6.21 -0.26 -8.68
C GLY A 84 7.29 0.80 -8.92
N LYS A 85 7.53 1.22 -10.16
CA LYS A 85 8.59 2.18 -10.50
C LYS A 85 8.11 3.63 -10.50
N PHE A 86 6.82 3.85 -10.66
CA PHE A 86 6.24 5.18 -10.78
C PHE A 86 5.00 5.30 -9.92
N PHE A 87 4.68 6.51 -9.51
CA PHE A 87 3.39 6.81 -8.91
C PHE A 87 2.86 8.12 -9.48
N ILE A 88 1.53 8.24 -9.54
CA ILE A 88 0.85 9.45 -9.94
C ILE A 88 0.07 10.02 -8.77
N VAL A 89 0.09 11.34 -8.65
CA VAL A 89 -0.77 12.09 -7.73
C VAL A 89 -1.71 12.95 -8.56
N ASN A 90 -3.00 12.91 -8.22
CA ASN A 90 -3.99 13.84 -8.75
C ASN A 90 -4.05 15.05 -7.82
N LEU A 91 -4.01 16.24 -8.39
CA LEU A 91 -4.05 17.50 -7.66
C LEU A 91 -5.41 18.18 -7.85
N ASN A 92 -5.88 18.90 -6.83
CA ASN A 92 -7.10 19.71 -6.94
C ASN A 92 -6.98 20.89 -7.93
N SER A 93 -5.79 21.13 -8.48
CA SER A 93 -5.53 22.07 -9.58
C SER A 93 -5.91 21.54 -10.97
N GLN A 94 -6.45 20.31 -11.08
CA GLN A 94 -6.67 19.62 -12.37
C GLN A 94 -5.36 19.32 -13.10
N GLU A 95 -4.34 18.98 -12.32
CA GLU A 95 -3.03 18.50 -12.78
C GLU A 95 -2.81 17.08 -12.24
N ILE A 96 -2.11 16.26 -13.03
CA ILE A 96 -1.62 14.95 -12.61
C ILE A 96 -0.12 14.99 -12.72
N HIS A 97 0.56 14.70 -11.62
CA HIS A 97 2.02 14.64 -11.57
C HIS A 97 2.45 13.19 -11.42
N MET A 98 3.37 12.75 -12.28
CA MET A 98 3.99 11.44 -12.20
C MET A 98 5.43 11.56 -11.69
N TRP A 99 5.73 10.76 -10.69
CA TRP A 99 7.02 10.69 -10.03
C TRP A 99 7.62 9.29 -10.17
N ASP A 100 8.95 9.23 -10.17
CA ASP A 100 9.64 7.96 -10.01
C ASP A 100 9.68 7.55 -8.52
N VAL A 101 9.51 6.28 -8.22
CA VAL A 101 9.59 5.78 -6.82
C VAL A 101 11.03 5.85 -6.31
N ALA A 102 12.02 5.72 -7.19
CA ALA A 102 13.44 5.60 -6.83
C ALA A 102 14.13 6.90 -6.40
N GLY A 103 13.46 8.06 -6.45
CA GLY A 103 14.09 9.32 -6.02
C GLY A 103 14.94 10.01 -7.09
N LYS A 104 15.00 9.48 -8.31
CA LYS A 104 15.93 9.93 -9.36
C LYS A 104 15.45 11.17 -10.11
N TRP A 105 14.14 11.44 -10.14
CA TRP A 105 13.59 12.62 -10.79
C TRP A 105 13.45 13.75 -9.78
N GLU A 106 14.09 14.89 -10.05
CA GLU A 106 13.97 16.09 -9.24
C GLU A 106 12.60 16.78 -9.41
N THR A 107 11.98 16.62 -10.59
CA THR A 107 10.68 17.20 -10.94
C THR A 107 9.74 16.14 -11.52
N PRO A 108 8.41 16.25 -11.31
CA PRO A 108 7.47 15.31 -11.89
C PRO A 108 7.30 15.53 -13.39
N LEU A 109 6.77 14.50 -14.05
CA LEU A 109 6.20 14.67 -15.38
C LEU A 109 4.73 15.10 -15.24
N ASN A 110 4.37 16.19 -15.90
CA ASN A 110 3.07 16.84 -15.73
C ASN A 110 2.11 16.46 -16.86
N TYR A 111 0.92 16.02 -16.47
CA TYR A 111 -0.20 15.77 -17.37
C TYR A 111 -1.30 16.80 -17.07
N MET A 112 -1.78 17.48 -18.11
CA MET A 112 -2.80 18.53 -18.02
C MET A 112 -3.95 18.23 -19.00
N GLY A 113 -5.06 18.97 -18.86
CA GLY A 113 -6.18 18.93 -19.81
C GLY A 113 -7.36 18.04 -19.42
N HIS A 114 -7.21 17.25 -18.36
CA HIS A 114 -8.35 16.65 -17.68
C HIS A 114 -9.06 17.72 -16.86
N LYS A 115 -10.38 17.57 -16.68
CA LYS A 115 -11.19 18.47 -15.86
C LYS A 115 -11.85 17.69 -14.74
N GLN A 116 -11.81 18.26 -13.55
CA GLN A 116 -12.59 17.79 -12.40
C GLN A 116 -13.81 18.70 -12.31
N ASP A 117 -14.88 18.35 -13.01
CA ASP A 117 -16.16 19.02 -12.82
C ASP A 117 -16.71 18.67 -11.43
N LYS A 118 -17.24 19.67 -10.72
CA LYS A 118 -17.85 19.53 -9.39
C LYS A 118 -19.26 18.97 -9.47
#